data_AF-A0A945UAB5-F1
#
_entry.id   AF-A0A945UAB5-F1
#
_cell.length_a   1.000
_cell.length_b   1.000
_cell.length_c   1.000
_cell.angle_alpha   90.00
_cell.angle_beta   90.00
_cell.angle_gamma   90.00
#
_symmetry.space_group_name_H-M   'P 1'
#
loop_
_entity.id
_entity.type
_entity.pdbx_description
1 polymer ?
#
loop_
_entity_poly.entity_id
_entity_poly.type
_entity_poly.pdbx_seq_one_letter_code
_entity_poly.pdbx_strand_id
1 'polypeptide(L)'
;HLEPTEKQLRQYGLMMAGVLSCFVGIFLYKAWLTAAMALGVWVLFFLLLGLLAPARLATVYRVWMKFGMVVGNFNFKLILGLLYFVMFTPFRVVTSFFRADPLTRKIEPEKASYWHRCEPRSSDPKRFEQQY
;
A
#
# COMPACT_ATOMS: atom_id res chain seq x y z
N HIS A 1 -22.28 -6.56 10.45
CA HIS A 1 -21.80 -5.31 11.06
C HIS A 1 -21.56 -5.58 12.53
N LEU A 2 -20.32 -5.83 12.93
CA LEU A 2 -19.97 -6.06 14.34
C LEU A 2 -19.90 -4.70 15.02
N GLU A 3 -20.82 -4.42 15.94
CA GLU A 3 -20.71 -3.26 16.81
C GLU A 3 -19.35 -3.31 17.52
N PRO A 4 -18.57 -2.22 17.51
CA PRO A 4 -17.22 -2.23 18.04
C PRO A 4 -17.23 -2.50 19.54
N THR A 5 -16.40 -3.45 19.99
CA THR A 5 -16.37 -3.88 21.41
C THR A 5 -15.92 -2.74 22.32
N GLU A 6 -16.48 -2.61 23.52
CA GLU A 6 -16.09 -1.55 24.47
C GLU A 6 -14.57 -1.49 24.73
N LYS A 7 -13.90 -2.66 24.76
CA LYS A 7 -12.43 -2.75 24.86
C LYS A 7 -11.72 -2.05 23.69
N GLN A 8 -12.20 -2.22 22.45
CA GLN A 8 -11.62 -1.61 21.26
C GLN A 8 -11.74 -0.08 21.30
N LEU A 9 -12.88 0.43 21.81
CA LEU A 9 -13.09 1.87 21.95
C LEU A 9 -12.19 2.49 23.02
N ARG A 10 -12.06 1.82 24.17
CA ARG A 10 -11.15 2.27 25.24
C ARG A 10 -9.71 2.28 24.76
N GLN A 11 -9.29 1.23 24.06
CA GLN A 11 -7.94 1.14 23.49
C GLN A 11 -7.69 2.24 22.44
N TYR A 12 -8.66 2.52 21.58
CA TYR A 12 -8.58 3.64 20.64
C TYR A 12 -8.43 4.99 21.33
N GLY A 13 -9.24 5.26 22.36
CA GLY A 13 -9.15 6.48 23.16
C GLY A 13 -7.78 6.64 23.84
N LEU A 14 -7.25 5.56 24.41
CA LEU A 14 -5.92 5.54 25.03
C LEU A 14 -4.80 5.75 24.01
N MET A 15 -4.87 5.10 22.84
CA MET A 15 -3.91 5.30 21.75
C MET A 15 -3.91 6.76 21.27
N MET A 16 -5.09 7.35 21.07
CA MET A 16 -5.16 8.76 20.65
C MET A 16 -4.68 9.73 21.73
N ALA A 17 -5.01 9.48 23.00
CA ALA A 17 -4.48 10.28 24.11
C ALA A 17 -2.95 10.19 24.18
N GLY A 18 -2.37 9.01 23.98
CA GLY A 18 -0.92 8.81 23.93
C GLY A 18 -0.26 9.56 22.78
N VAL A 19 -0.79 9.43 21.57
CA VAL A 19 -0.26 10.15 20.39
C VAL A 19 -0.34 11.66 20.59
N LEU A 20 -1.49 12.19 21.05
CA LEU A 20 -1.65 13.61 21.32
C LEU A 20 -0.71 14.11 22.44
N SER A 21 -0.46 13.29 23.48
CA SER A 21 0.49 13.62 24.55
C SER A 21 1.93 13.78 24.02
N CYS A 22 2.37 12.93 23.09
CA CYS A 22 3.66 13.11 22.41
C CYS A 22 3.74 14.44 21.65
N PHE A 23 2.68 14.80 20.92
CA PHE A 23 2.61 16.10 20.23
C PHE A 23 2.66 17.27 21.22
N VAL A 24 1.93 17.20 22.34
CA VAL A 24 1.99 18.22 23.40
C VAL A 24 3.41 18.37 23.92
N GLY A 25 4.13 17.27 24.18
CA GLY A 25 5.54 17.31 24.61
C GLY A 25 6.46 18.01 23.60
N ILE A 26 6.30 17.72 22.30
CA ILE A 26 7.10 18.35 21.22
C ILE A 26 6.78 19.85 21.09
N PHE A 27 5.51 20.24 21.20
CA PHE A 27 5.10 21.65 21.10
C PHE A 27 5.47 22.46 22.34
N LEU A 28 5.48 21.85 23.53
CA LEU A 28 6.02 22.44 24.75
C LEU A 28 7.53 22.70 24.64
N TYR A 29 8.28 21.79 24.03
CA TYR A 29 9.72 21.99 23.76
C TYR A 29 10.00 23.19 22.84
N LYS A 30 9.05 23.53 21.96
CA LYS A 30 9.14 24.69 21.04
C LYS A 30 8.58 26.00 21.62
N ALA A 31 8.22 26.02 22.92
CA ALA A 31 7.69 27.18 23.65
C ALA A 31 6.40 27.81 23.09
N TRP A 32 5.63 27.08 22.28
CA TRP A 32 4.32 27.52 21.79
C TRP A 32 3.21 27.15 22.81
N LEU A 33 3.20 27.87 23.94
CA LEU A 33 2.31 27.61 25.09
C LEU A 33 0.82 27.63 24.74
N THR A 34 0.38 28.53 23.85
CA THR A 34 -1.03 28.61 23.43
C THR A 34 -1.47 27.38 22.65
N ALA A 35 -0.61 26.86 21.76
CA ALA A 35 -0.88 25.64 21.00
C ALA A 35 -0.86 24.40 21.91
N ALA A 36 0.06 24.35 22.87
CA ALA A 36 0.14 23.26 23.85
C ALA A 36 -1.09 23.20 24.77
N MET A 37 -1.56 24.35 25.27
CA MET A 37 -2.79 24.43 26.08
C MET A 37 -4.03 24.01 25.29
N ALA A 38 -4.18 24.48 24.05
CA ALA A 38 -5.27 24.07 23.18
C ALA A 38 -5.28 22.55 22.98
N LEU A 39 -4.13 21.95 22.64
CA LEU A 39 -4.00 20.51 22.48
C LEU A 39 -4.25 19.74 23.79
N GLY A 40 -3.85 20.27 24.94
CA GLY A 40 -4.12 19.69 26.25
C GLY A 40 -5.62 19.58 26.57
N VAL A 41 -6.42 20.59 26.19
CA VAL A 41 -7.89 20.53 26.31
C VAL A 41 -8.46 19.41 25.44
N TRP A 42 -7.96 19.23 24.22
CA TRP A 42 -8.37 18.13 23.34
C TRP A 42 -7.99 16.76 23.92
N VAL A 43 -6.80 16.63 24.53
CA VAL A 43 -6.39 15.40 25.22
C VAL A 43 -7.36 15.06 26.35
N LEU A 44 -7.67 16.03 27.21
CA LEU A 44 -8.56 15.82 28.34
C LEU A 44 -9.98 15.47 27.88
N PHE A 45 -10.46 16.14 26.82
CA PHE A 45 -11.75 15.87 26.20
C PHE A 45 -11.86 14.44 25.66
N PHE A 46 -10.86 13.97 24.90
CA PHE A 46 -10.84 12.61 24.38
C PHE A 46 -10.66 11.55 25.47
N LEU A 47 -9.88 11.86 26.50
CA LEU A 47 -9.66 10.96 27.64
C LEU A 47 -10.93 10.80 28.48
N LEU A 48 -11.62 11.91 28.79
CA LEU A 48 -12.90 11.90 29.51
C LEU A 48 -13.99 11.20 28.70
N LEU A 49 -14.09 11.47 27.39
CA LEU A 49 -15.07 10.79 26.54
C LEU A 49 -14.78 9.29 26.38
N GLY A 50 -13.50 8.90 26.31
CA GLY A 50 -13.08 7.50 26.25
C GLY A 50 -13.42 6.71 27.52
N LEU A 51 -13.37 7.35 28.70
CA LEU A 51 -13.71 6.73 29.98
C LEU A 51 -15.21 6.75 30.30
N LEU A 52 -15.88 7.90 30.12
CA LEU A 52 -17.24 8.14 30.62
C LEU A 52 -18.33 7.74 29.62
N ALA A 53 -18.08 7.83 28.32
CA ALA A 53 -19.10 7.60 27.30
C ALA A 53 -18.54 6.97 26.02
N PRO A 54 -18.06 5.70 26.08
CA PRO A 54 -17.51 5.01 24.92
C PRO A 54 -18.53 4.94 23.76
N ALA A 55 -19.83 4.76 24.05
CA ALA A 55 -20.86 4.68 23.01
C ALA A 55 -20.89 5.89 22.03
N ARG A 56 -20.56 7.12 22.50
CA ARG A 56 -20.48 8.30 21.61
C ARG A 56 -19.19 8.27 20.77
N LEU A 57 -18.10 7.73 21.33
CA LEU A 57 -16.85 7.50 20.63
C LEU A 57 -17.00 6.45 19.51
N ALA A 58 -17.99 5.55 19.59
CA ALA A 58 -18.22 4.51 18.60
C ALA A 58 -18.46 5.07 17.18
N THR A 59 -19.21 6.17 17.06
CA THR A 59 -19.47 6.80 15.76
C THR A 59 -18.21 7.44 15.20
N VAL A 60 -17.45 8.16 16.02
CA VAL A 60 -16.17 8.76 15.64
C VAL A 60 -15.16 7.69 15.24
N TYR A 61 -15.04 6.62 16.05
CA TYR A 61 -14.20 5.46 15.76
C TYR A 61 -14.58 4.83 14.42
N ARG A 62 -15.87 4.63 14.14
CA ARG A 62 -16.34 4.08 12.85
C ARG A 62 -15.93 4.95 11.66
N VAL A 63 -16.08 6.27 11.75
CA VAL A 63 -15.67 7.20 10.69
C VAL A 63 -14.15 7.17 10.52
N TRP A 64 -13.40 7.21 11.62
CA TRP A 64 -11.95 7.14 11.59
C TRP A 64 -11.44 5.83 10.99
N MET A 65 -12.05 4.70 11.33
CA MET A 65 -11.69 3.40 10.77
C MET A 65 -12.01 3.32 9.27
N LYS A 66 -13.11 3.92 8.79
CA LYS A 66 -13.37 4.06 7.35
C LYS A 66 -12.28 4.86 6.66
N PHE A 67 -11.88 5.99 7.24
CA PHE A 67 -10.76 6.77 6.73
C PHE A 67 -9.46 5.96 6.70
N GLY A 68 -9.15 5.26 7.80
CA GLY A 68 -8.00 4.36 7.90
C GLY A 68 -8.01 3.24 6.87
N MET A 69 -9.18 2.68 6.52
CA MET A 69 -9.31 1.70 5.44
C MET A 69 -9.00 2.29 4.07
N VAL A 70 -9.44 3.52 3.76
CA VAL A 70 -9.12 4.20 2.51
C VAL A 70 -7.62 4.47 2.40
N VAL A 71 -7.03 5.02 3.47
CA VAL A 71 -5.59 5.28 3.56
C VAL A 71 -4.79 3.97 3.46
N GLY A 72 -5.24 2.92 4.14
CA GLY A 72 -4.63 1.60 4.11
C GLY A 72 -4.66 0.98 2.71
N ASN A 73 -5.79 1.09 2.00
CA ASN A 73 -5.90 0.64 0.61
C ASN A 73 -4.98 1.42 -0.34
N PHE A 74 -4.86 2.74 -0.14
CA PHE A 74 -3.91 3.55 -0.89
C PHE A 74 -2.46 3.14 -0.62
N ASN A 75 -2.08 2.97 0.65
CA ASN A 75 -0.75 2.52 1.05
C ASN A 75 -0.44 1.13 0.48
N PHE A 76 -1.37 0.19 0.55
CA PHE A 76 -1.18 -1.15 0.00
C PHE A 76 -0.89 -1.10 -1.51
N LYS A 77 -1.66 -0.32 -2.27
CA LYS A 77 -1.44 -0.12 -3.71
C LYS A 77 -0.11 0.57 -4.00
N LEU A 78 0.26 1.57 -3.18
CA LEU A 78 1.52 2.30 -3.32
C LEU A 78 2.73 1.37 -3.07
N ILE A 79 2.72 0.61 -1.99
CA ILE A 79 3.78 -0.35 -1.64
C ILE A 79 3.89 -1.42 -2.71
N LEU A 80 2.76 -1.99 -3.14
CA LEU A 80 2.74 -3.03 -4.18
C LEU A 80 3.24 -2.49 -5.52
N GLY A 81 2.83 -1.28 -5.90
CA GLY A 81 3.31 -0.61 -7.12
C GLY A 81 4.81 -0.30 -7.05
N LEU A 82 5.30 0.16 -5.91
CA LEU A 82 6.72 0.43 -5.70
C LEU A 82 7.54 -0.86 -5.75
N LEU A 83 7.07 -1.94 -5.12
CA LEU A 83 7.72 -3.24 -5.17
C LEU A 83 7.79 -3.76 -6.61
N TYR A 84 6.68 -3.69 -7.35
CA TYR A 84 6.65 -4.05 -8.76
C TYR A 84 7.65 -3.23 -9.56
N PHE A 85 7.69 -1.92 -9.37
CA PHE A 85 8.66 -1.06 -10.05
C PHE A 85 10.09 -1.44 -9.69
N VAL A 86 10.42 -1.64 -8.42
CA VAL A 86 11.77 -1.99 -7.98
C VAL A 86 12.20 -3.38 -8.46
N MET A 87 11.30 -4.34 -8.59
CA MET A 87 11.65 -5.70 -9.05
C MET A 87 11.65 -5.85 -10.57
N PHE A 88 10.62 -5.34 -11.26
CA PHE A 88 10.44 -5.55 -12.70
C PHE A 88 11.15 -4.51 -13.57
N THR A 89 11.30 -3.26 -13.09
CA THR A 89 12.05 -2.24 -13.83
C THR A 89 13.52 -2.61 -14.05
N PRO A 90 14.29 -3.07 -13.04
CA PRO A 90 15.66 -3.48 -13.30
C PRO A 90 15.72 -4.70 -14.22
N PHE A 91 14.74 -5.61 -14.19
CA PHE A 91 14.69 -6.72 -15.14
C PHE A 91 14.59 -6.23 -16.60
N ARG A 92 13.78 -5.20 -16.84
CA ARG A 92 13.71 -4.53 -18.15
C ARG A 92 15.01 -3.81 -18.50
N VAL A 93 15.61 -3.09 -17.55
CA VAL A 93 16.88 -2.38 -17.78
C VAL A 93 17.99 -3.38 -18.11
N VAL A 94 18.09 -4.49 -17.38
CA VAL A 94 19.05 -5.58 -17.60
C VAL A 94 18.85 -6.20 -18.98
N THR A 95 17.65 -6.64 -19.33
CA THR A 95 17.38 -7.24 -20.65
C THR A 95 17.62 -6.26 -21.80
N SER A 96 17.32 -4.96 -21.60
CA SER A 96 17.67 -3.90 -22.55
C SER A 96 19.19 -3.71 -22.68
N PHE A 97 19.95 -3.80 -21.59
CA PHE A 97 21.41 -3.64 -21.60
C PHE A 97 22.10 -4.82 -22.29
N PHE A 98 21.61 -6.05 -22.04
CA PHE A 98 22.10 -7.24 -22.72
C PHE A 98 21.61 -7.36 -24.18
N ARG A 99 20.78 -6.42 -24.67
CA ARG A 99 20.23 -6.37 -26.04
C ARG A 99 19.65 -7.71 -26.50
N ALA A 100 19.23 -8.55 -25.57
CA ALA A 100 18.53 -9.78 -25.87
C ALA A 100 17.18 -9.35 -26.44
N ASP A 101 17.04 -9.46 -27.77
CA ASP A 101 15.75 -9.36 -28.46
C ASP A 101 15.25 -10.78 -28.71
N PRO A 102 14.73 -11.48 -27.68
CA PRO A 102 14.29 -12.87 -27.82
C PRO A 102 13.14 -13.02 -28.82
N LEU A 103 12.55 -11.92 -29.27
CA LEU A 103 11.40 -11.89 -30.16
C LEU A 103 11.68 -11.17 -31.47
N THR A 104 12.93 -10.80 -31.75
CA THR A 104 13.38 -10.11 -32.98
C THR A 104 12.39 -9.00 -33.40
N ARG A 105 11.97 -8.17 -32.45
CA ARG A 105 10.86 -7.21 -32.62
C ARG A 105 11.26 -5.98 -33.44
N LYS A 106 12.55 -5.81 -33.75
CA LYS A 106 13.03 -4.74 -34.63
C LYS A 106 12.61 -5.03 -36.06
N ILE A 107 11.84 -4.11 -36.63
CA ILE A 107 11.45 -4.11 -38.04
C ILE A 107 12.70 -3.71 -38.84
N GLU A 108 13.20 -4.63 -39.65
CA GLU A 108 14.31 -4.41 -40.58
C GLU A 108 13.73 -4.13 -41.97
N PRO A 109 13.68 -2.86 -42.42
CA PRO A 109 13.04 -2.50 -43.69
C PRO A 109 13.76 -3.06 -44.91
N GLU A 110 15.02 -3.49 -44.77
CA GLU A 110 15.82 -4.10 -45.83
C GLU A 110 15.60 -5.62 -45.97
N LYS A 111 14.88 -6.26 -45.04
CA LYS A 111 14.57 -7.70 -45.14
C LYS A 111 13.45 -7.93 -46.15
N ALA A 112 13.75 -8.72 -47.18
CA ALA A 112 12.78 -9.17 -48.19
C ALA A 112 11.65 -10.04 -47.60
N SER A 113 11.86 -10.66 -46.43
CA SER A 113 10.87 -11.51 -45.78
C SER A 113 11.17 -11.75 -44.31
N TYR A 114 10.14 -11.73 -43.46
CA TYR A 114 10.23 -12.09 -42.04
C TYR A 114 9.95 -13.58 -41.76
N TRP A 115 9.65 -14.36 -42.80
CA TRP A 115 9.35 -15.78 -42.66
C TRP A 115 10.61 -16.56 -42.29
N HIS A 116 10.64 -17.12 -41.07
CA HIS A 116 11.61 -18.16 -40.73
C HIS A 116 11.25 -19.44 -41.49
N ARG A 117 12.20 -20.00 -42.24
CA ARG A 117 12.05 -21.33 -42.82
C ARG A 117 12.00 -22.33 -41.68
N CYS A 118 10.81 -22.86 -41.41
CA CYS A 118 10.67 -24.06 -40.59
C CYS A 118 11.33 -25.21 -41.36
N GLU A 119 12.41 -25.76 -40.81
CA GLU A 119 12.90 -27.05 -41.26
C GLU A 119 11.78 -28.09 -41.13
N PRO A 120 11.65 -29.02 -42.09
CA PRO A 120 10.65 -30.08 -42.01
C PRO A 120 10.95 -30.91 -40.76
N ARG A 121 10.18 -30.67 -39.70
CA ARG A 121 10.27 -31.41 -38.45
C ARG A 121 9.68 -32.80 -38.68
N SER A 122 10.33 -33.84 -38.14
CA SER A 122 9.92 -35.23 -38.28
C SER A 122 8.45 -35.45 -37.91
N SER A 123 7.71 -36.14 -38.78
CA SER A 123 6.28 -36.45 -38.64
C SER A 123 5.98 -37.56 -37.64
N ASP A 124 6.70 -37.61 -36.51
CA ASP A 124 6.51 -38.62 -35.47
C ASP A 124 5.24 -38.32 -34.64
N PRO A 125 4.23 -39.21 -34.62
CA PRO A 125 3.01 -39.02 -33.84
C PRO A 125 3.25 -38.81 -32.34
N LYS A 126 4.31 -39.39 -31.77
CA LYS A 126 4.64 -39.27 -30.33
C LYS A 126 4.91 -37.84 -29.88
N ARG A 127 5.22 -36.93 -30.81
CA ARG A 127 5.48 -35.54 -30.51
C ARG A 127 4.22 -34.75 -30.14
N PHE A 128 3.07 -35.12 -30.71
CA PHE A 128 1.82 -34.43 -30.39
C PHE A 128 1.37 -34.69 -28.95
N GLU A 129 1.82 -35.79 -28.34
CA GLU A 129 1.55 -36.11 -26.93
C GLU A 129 2.30 -35.20 -25.95
N GLN A 130 3.41 -34.55 -26.36
CA GLN A 130 4.21 -33.67 -25.50
C GLN A 130 3.78 -32.19 -25.57
N GLN A 131 2.74 -31.88 -26.35
CA GLN A 131 2.26 -30.49 -26.55
C GLN A 131 1.04 -30.14 -25.68
N TYR A 132 0.47 -31.12 -24.98
CA TYR A 132 -0.66 -30.97 -24.06
C TYR A 132 -0.23 -31.38 -22.64
#